data_AF-A0A0C2GCL9-F1
#
_entry.id   AF-A0A0C2GCL9-F1
#
_cell.length_a   1.000
_cell.length_b   1.000
_cell.length_c   1.000
_cell.angle_alpha   90.00
_cell.angle_beta   90.00
_cell.angle_gamma   90.00
#
_symmetry.space_group_name_H-M   'P 1'
#
loop_
_entity.id
_entity.type
_entity.pdbx_description
1 polymer ?
#
loop_
_entity_poly.entity_id
_entity_poly.type
_entity_poly.pdbx_seq_one_letter_code
_entity_poly.pdbx_strand_id
1 'polypeptide(L)'
;MTEKTSKTQKKREEKAKWRCHPLDFEDPAQRDGFRLRVRVSDGLHDATSNIVVQLVDENDHAPDIIGPAEVRIFEDVPRNTVVARYNVSDRDANDHAR
;
A
#
# COMPACT_ATOMS: atom_id res chain seq x y z
N MET A 1 -17.46 -54.88 22.61
CA MET A 1 -16.33 -53.93 22.50
C MET A 1 -15.79 -54.06 21.09
N THR A 2 -16.17 -53.14 20.20
CA THR A 2 -15.71 -53.14 18.81
C THR A 2 -15.40 -51.70 18.43
N GLU A 3 -14.12 -51.47 18.16
CA GLU A 3 -13.52 -50.23 17.68
C GLU A 3 -14.25 -49.69 16.44
N LYS A 4 -14.49 -48.39 16.44
CA LYS A 4 -14.58 -47.61 15.20
C LYS A 4 -13.63 -46.43 15.31
N THR A 5 -12.42 -46.67 14.81
CA THR A 5 -11.38 -45.68 14.59
C THR A 5 -11.73 -44.92 13.30
N SER A 6 -12.35 -43.75 13.43
CA SER A 6 -12.58 -42.86 12.29
C SER A 6 -11.41 -41.89 12.16
N LYS A 7 -10.51 -42.17 11.21
CA LYS A 7 -9.48 -41.24 10.74
C LYS A 7 -10.16 -40.07 10.04
N THR A 8 -10.17 -38.91 10.68
CA THR A 8 -10.53 -37.65 10.02
C THR A 8 -9.39 -37.24 9.11
N GLN A 9 -9.56 -37.51 7.81
CA GLN A 9 -8.69 -37.00 6.77
C GLN A 9 -8.78 -35.46 6.74
N LYS A 10 -7.70 -34.80 7.13
CA LYS A 10 -7.52 -33.36 6.97
C LYS A 10 -7.36 -33.08 5.47
N LYS A 11 -8.46 -32.69 4.83
CA LYS A 11 -8.50 -32.22 3.44
C LYS A 11 -7.51 -31.06 3.32
N ARG A 12 -6.40 -31.31 2.62
CA ARG A 12 -5.47 -30.27 2.20
C ARG A 12 -6.21 -29.36 1.23
N GLU A 13 -6.62 -28.18 1.70
CA GLU A 13 -6.98 -27.09 0.80
C GLU A 13 -5.70 -26.48 0.25
N GLU A 14 -5.13 -27.10 -0.78
CA GLU A 14 -4.19 -26.44 -1.67
C GLU A 14 -4.99 -25.55 -2.64
N LYS A 15 -5.60 -24.50 -2.12
CA LYS A 15 -5.97 -23.36 -2.96
C LYS A 15 -4.67 -22.65 -3.27
N ALA A 16 -4.17 -22.81 -4.49
CA ALA A 16 -3.09 -22.01 -5.03
C ALA A 16 -3.48 -20.53 -4.91
N LYS A 17 -3.07 -19.91 -3.81
CA LYS A 17 -3.21 -18.48 -3.54
C LYS A 17 -2.30 -17.81 -4.56
N TRP A 18 -2.90 -17.25 -5.60
CA TRP A 18 -2.18 -16.44 -6.59
C TRP A 18 -1.26 -15.47 -5.84
N ARG A 19 0.05 -15.57 -6.09
CA ARG A 19 1.03 -14.58 -5.63
C ARG A 19 0.91 -13.35 -6.52
N CYS A 20 -0.22 -12.67 -6.43
CA CYS A 20 -0.33 -11.30 -6.93
C CYS A 20 0.36 -10.45 -5.87
N HIS A 21 1.47 -9.82 -6.25
CA HIS A 21 2.00 -8.72 -5.44
C HIS A 21 0.95 -7.61 -5.50
N PRO A 22 0.52 -7.05 -4.35
CA PRO A 22 -0.45 -5.98 -4.33
C PRO A 22 0.11 -4.76 -5.06
N LEU A 23 -0.77 -4.00 -5.70
CA LEU A 23 -0.44 -2.68 -6.22
C LEU A 23 -0.28 -1.73 -5.03
N ASP A 24 0.81 -0.99 -5.03
CA ASP A 24 1.21 -0.09 -3.95
C ASP A 24 1.86 1.12 -4.61
N PHE A 25 1.26 2.30 -4.48
CA PHE A 25 1.73 3.52 -5.16
C PHE A 25 2.98 4.09 -4.46
N GLU A 26 3.08 3.85 -3.15
CA GLU A 26 4.15 4.29 -2.27
C GLU A 26 5.42 3.47 -2.50
N ASP A 27 5.30 2.26 -3.06
CA ASP A 27 6.42 1.44 -3.53
C ASP A 27 7.17 2.13 -4.69
N PRO A 28 8.45 2.53 -4.50
CA PRO A 28 9.24 3.19 -5.55
C PRO A 28 9.38 2.36 -6.84
N ALA A 29 9.26 1.03 -6.75
CA ALA A 29 9.33 0.16 -7.93
C ALA A 29 8.06 0.20 -8.79
N GLN A 30 6.94 0.65 -8.22
CA GLN A 30 5.62 0.65 -8.87
C GLN A 30 5.15 2.06 -9.23
N ARG A 31 5.72 3.09 -8.62
CA ARG A 31 5.35 4.50 -8.77
C ARG A 31 5.38 5.03 -10.21
N ASP A 32 6.32 4.55 -11.02
CA ASP A 32 6.43 4.91 -12.45
C ASP A 32 5.49 4.09 -13.37
N GLY A 33 4.70 3.19 -12.78
CA GLY A 33 3.81 2.29 -13.48
C GLY A 33 4.51 1.12 -14.18
N PHE A 34 3.73 0.34 -14.92
CA PHE A 34 4.19 -0.85 -15.61
C PHE A 34 4.19 -0.66 -17.13
N ARG A 35 5.32 -0.93 -17.77
CA ARG A 35 5.42 -0.97 -19.24
C ARG A 35 5.35 -2.41 -19.73
N LEU A 36 4.23 -2.74 -20.36
CA LEU A 36 3.96 -4.07 -20.90
C LEU A 36 4.23 -4.08 -22.41
N ARG A 37 4.93 -5.09 -22.89
CA ARG A 37 5.08 -5.35 -24.33
C ARG A 37 4.19 -6.52 -24.71
N VAL A 38 3.21 -6.26 -25.57
CA VAL A 38 2.26 -7.28 -26.03
C VAL A 38 2.60 -7.65 -27.46
N ARG A 39 2.68 -8.95 -27.74
CA ARG A 39 2.80 -9.51 -29.08
C ARG A 39 1.52 -10.25 -29.42
N VAL A 40 0.99 -10.00 -30.61
CA VAL A 40 -0.16 -10.70 -31.19
C VAL A 40 0.31 -11.39 -32.46
N SER A 41 -0.11 -12.65 -32.65
CA SER A 41 0.23 -13.47 -33.80
C SER A 41 -1.02 -14.16 -34.33
N ASP A 42 -1.23 -14.13 -35.65
CA ASP A 42 -2.25 -14.95 -36.32
C ASP A 42 -1.66 -16.27 -36.89
N GLY A 43 -0.37 -16.51 -36.68
CA GLY A 43 0.39 -17.64 -37.21
C GLY A 43 1.15 -17.37 -38.51
N LEU A 44 0.84 -16.26 -39.22
CA LEU A 44 1.57 -15.81 -40.41
C LEU A 44 2.25 -14.45 -40.18
N HIS A 45 1.59 -13.56 -39.46
CA HIS A 45 2.07 -12.23 -39.12
C HIS A 45 2.13 -12.04 -37.61
N ASP A 46 3.07 -11.18 -37.20
CA ASP A 46 3.24 -10.75 -35.83
C ASP A 46 3.17 -9.24 -35.73
N ALA A 47 2.43 -8.76 -34.73
CA ALA A 47 2.42 -7.35 -34.34
C ALA A 47 2.84 -7.23 -32.89
N THR A 48 3.64 -6.21 -32.58
CA THR A 48 4.05 -5.90 -31.20
C THR A 48 3.66 -4.47 -30.87
N SER A 49 3.09 -4.26 -29.68
CA SER A 49 2.75 -2.94 -29.15
C SER A 49 3.16 -2.80 -27.70
N ASN A 50 3.41 -1.56 -27.27
CA ASN A 50 3.73 -1.24 -25.88
C ASN A 50 2.51 -0.61 -25.21
N ILE A 51 2.17 -1.10 -24.03
CA ILE A 51 1.12 -0.56 -23.16
C ILE A 51 1.79 -0.01 -21.90
N VAL A 52 1.40 1.18 -21.48
CA VAL A 52 1.85 1.77 -20.21
C VAL A 52 0.66 1.83 -19.28
N VAL A 53 0.78 1.19 -18.12
CA VAL A 53 -0.20 1.21 -17.04
C VAL A 53 0.34 2.10 -15.95
N GLN A 54 -0.37 3.16 -15.61
CA GLN A 54 -0.01 4.06 -14.51
C GLN A 54 -0.83 3.71 -13.27
N LEU A 55 -0.22 3.80 -12.09
CA LEU A 55 -0.94 3.70 -10.84
C LEU A 55 -1.55 5.06 -10.51
N VAL A 56 -2.74 5.02 -9.91
CA VAL A 56 -3.40 6.17 -9.32
C VAL A 56 -3.19 6.07 -7.82
N ASP A 57 -2.67 7.15 -7.25
CA ASP A 57 -2.49 7.31 -5.81
C ASP A 57 -3.86 7.39 -5.12
N GLU A 58 -4.04 6.59 -4.06
CA GLU A 58 -5.24 6.57 -3.23
C GLU A 58 -4.82 6.94 -1.81
N ASN A 59 -5.66 7.69 -1.09
CA ASN A 59 -5.35 8.10 0.29
C ASN A 59 -5.48 6.92 1.26
N ASP A 60 -4.43 6.12 1.39
CA ASP A 60 -4.40 4.92 2.22
C ASP A 60 -3.34 4.95 3.33
N HIS A 61 -2.46 5.96 3.35
CA HIS A 61 -1.59 6.25 4.49
C HIS A 61 -2.11 7.41 5.33
N ALA A 62 -2.22 7.18 6.63
CA ALA A 62 -2.48 8.27 7.56
C ALA A 62 -1.19 9.08 7.82
N PRO A 63 -1.29 10.39 8.10
CA PRO A 63 -0.12 11.20 8.44
C PRO A 63 0.63 10.68 9.68
N ASP A 64 1.95 10.55 9.55
CA ASP A 64 2.87 10.32 10.65
C ASP A 64 3.13 11.64 11.41
N ILE A 65 2.65 11.73 12.65
CA ILE A 65 2.79 12.93 13.50
C ILE A 65 3.86 12.70 14.57
N ILE A 66 4.92 13.49 14.53
CA ILE A 66 6.03 13.45 15.48
C ILE A 66 6.07 14.76 16.26
N GLY A 67 5.87 14.68 17.58
CA GLY A 67 5.92 15.84 18.46
C GLY A 67 5.77 15.47 19.93
N PRO A 68 5.74 16.48 20.81
CA PRO A 68 5.59 16.24 22.25
C PRO A 68 4.20 15.69 22.58
N ALA A 69 4.13 14.63 23.38
CA ALA A 69 2.86 14.06 23.84
C ALA A 69 2.17 14.93 24.91
N GLU A 70 2.95 15.67 25.69
CA GLU A 70 2.48 16.62 26.69
C GLU A 70 3.33 17.89 26.62
N VAL A 71 2.68 19.05 26.75
CA VAL A 71 3.36 20.34 26.89
C VAL A 71 2.76 21.09 28.06
N ARG A 72 3.64 21.59 28.95
CA ARG A 72 3.26 22.42 30.09
C ARG A 72 3.78 23.83 29.87
N ILE A 73 2.92 24.82 30.13
CA ILE A 73 3.26 26.24 30.06
C ILE A 73 2.84 26.93 31.35
N PHE A 74 3.53 28.01 31.68
CA PHE A 74 3.12 28.89 32.77
C PHE A 74 2.00 29.83 32.31
N GLU A 75 1.16 30.26 33.24
CA GLU A 75 0.04 31.16 32.93
C GLU A 75 0.48 32.56 32.50
N ASP A 76 1.70 32.97 32.86
CA ASP A 76 2.28 34.29 32.61
C ASP A 76 3.15 34.34 31.34
N VAL A 77 3.09 33.31 30.48
CA VAL A 77 3.82 33.33 29.21
C VAL A 77 3.36 34.50 28.31
N PRO A 78 4.30 35.25 27.71
CA PRO A 78 3.97 36.34 26.79
C PRO A 78 3.15 35.88 25.59
N ARG A 79 2.40 36.82 24.99
CA ARG A 79 1.66 36.56 23.75
C ARG A 79 2.61 36.16 22.63
N ASN A 80 2.11 35.32 21.73
CA ASN A 80 2.85 34.76 20.58
C ASN A 80 4.01 33.82 20.96
N THR A 81 3.98 33.23 22.15
CA THR A 81 4.91 32.15 22.50
C THR A 81 4.54 30.88 21.74
N VAL A 82 5.50 30.28 21.02
CA VAL A 82 5.33 28.97 20.39
C VAL A 82 5.38 27.90 21.48
N VAL A 83 4.26 27.20 21.68
CA VAL A 83 4.10 26.23 22.77
C VAL A 83 4.66 24.86 22.38
N ALA A 84 4.42 24.44 21.14
CA ALA A 84 4.84 23.13 20.65
C ALA A 84 5.16 23.22 19.16
N ARG A 85 5.94 22.27 18.67
CA ARG A 85 6.14 22.05 17.24
C ARG A 85 5.93 20.58 16.95
N TYR A 86 5.20 20.32 15.88
CA TYR A 86 4.97 18.98 15.35
C TYR A 86 5.58 18.90 13.97
N ASN A 87 6.17 17.75 13.67
CA ASN A 87 6.56 17.36 12.34
C ASN A 87 5.52 16.36 11.83
N VAL A 88 4.83 16.71 10.76
CA VAL A 88 3.78 15.85 10.16
C VAL A 88 4.25 15.48 8.77
N SER A 89 4.26 14.18 8.46
CA SER A 89 4.63 13.66 7.15
C SER A 89 3.61 12.63 6.70
N ASP A 90 3.13 12.78 5.48
CA ASP A 90 2.28 11.80 4.80
C ASP A 90 3.08 11.14 3.67
N ARG A 91 2.82 9.87 3.38
CA ARG A 91 3.50 9.13 2.30
C ARG A 91 2.75 9.20 1.00
N ASP A 92 1.46 9.46 1.04
CA ASP A 92 0.63 9.64 -0.15
C ASP A 92 1.16 10.83 -0.95
N ALA A 93 1.20 10.70 -2.28
CA ALA A 93 1.78 11.75 -3.12
C ALA A 93 0.85 12.95 -3.29
N ASN A 94 -0.45 12.72 -3.13
CA ASN A 94 -1.47 13.75 -3.17
C ASN A 94 -1.90 14.14 -1.75
N ASP A 95 -1.49 15.33 -1.32
CA ASP A 95 -2.00 15.95 -0.11
C ASP A 95 -3.49 16.28 -0.32
N HIS A 96 -4.38 15.43 0.20
CA HIS A 96 -5.82 15.63 0.13
C HIS A 96 -6.33 16.72 1.11
N ALA A 97 -5.45 17.46 1.77
CA ALA A 97 -5.82 18.63 2.57
C ALA A 97 -6.24 19.80 1.65
N ARG A 98 -7.51 19.82 1.26
CA ARG A 98 -8.18 21.01 0.72
C ARG A 98 -9.32 21.48 1.61
#